data_AF-A0A976INF2-F1
#
_entry.id   AF-A0A976INF2-F1
#
_cell.length_a   1.000
_cell.length_b   1.000
_cell.length_c   1.000
_cell.angle_alpha   90.00
_cell.angle_beta   90.00
_cell.angle_gamma   90.00
#
_symmetry.space_group_name_H-M   'P 1'
#
loop_
_entity.id
_entity.type
_entity.pdbx_description
1 polymer ?
#
loop_
_entity_poly.entity_id
_entity_poly.type
_entity_poly.pdbx_seq_one_letter_code
_entity_poly.pdbx_strand_id
1 'polypeptide(L)'
;MTLSPSPVLRSWLFVLVALVLVMVSSVAVVYSSYETRRLVASHQRLQQENNAMQVEWGQLLLEQSTWGSYNRVEQLAGTKLKMRVPAPNEIVMVEP
;
A
#
# COMPACT_ATOMS: atom_id res chain seq x y z
N MET A 1 -38.56 53.11 34.41
CA MET A 1 -37.12 52.78 34.31
C MET A 1 -36.98 51.38 33.75
N THR A 2 -36.97 51.23 32.42
CA THR A 2 -36.60 49.98 31.75
C THR A 2 -35.48 50.34 30.78
N LEU A 3 -34.23 50.08 31.18
CA LEU A 3 -33.10 50.20 30.27
C LEU A 3 -33.19 49.06 29.26
N SER A 4 -33.64 49.36 28.04
CA SER A 4 -33.48 48.44 26.93
C SER A 4 -31.98 48.38 26.57
N PRO A 5 -31.39 47.19 26.41
CA PRO A 5 -30.02 47.08 25.94
C PRO A 5 -29.97 47.62 24.51
N SER A 6 -29.07 48.56 24.25
CA SER A 6 -28.93 49.20 22.95
C SER A 6 -28.54 48.16 21.88
N PRO A 7 -29.07 48.27 20.64
CA PRO A 7 -28.88 47.27 19.58
C PRO A 7 -27.41 47.04 19.20
N VAL A 8 -26.54 48.00 19.51
CA VAL A 8 -25.09 47.88 19.31
C VAL A 8 -24.48 46.80 20.19
N LEU A 9 -24.87 46.66 21.46
CA LEU A 9 -24.30 45.68 22.39
C LEU A 9 -24.51 44.25 21.88
N ARG A 10 -25.69 43.99 21.30
CA ARG A 10 -26.03 42.70 20.70
C ARG A 10 -25.13 42.38 19.50
N SER A 11 -24.85 43.35 18.64
CA SER A 11 -23.95 43.16 17.48
C SER A 11 -22.52 42.86 17.92
N TRP A 12 -22.01 43.56 18.93
CA TRP A 12 -20.66 43.28 19.47
C TRP A 12 -20.55 41.89 20.09
N LEU A 13 -21.58 41.42 20.79
CA LEU A 13 -21.64 40.05 21.30
C LEU A 13 -21.57 39.01 20.17
N PHE A 14 -22.32 39.21 19.08
CA PHE A 14 -22.27 38.32 17.91
C PHE A 14 -20.88 38.28 17.27
N VAL A 15 -20.22 39.43 17.14
CA VAL A 15 -18.85 39.50 16.59
C VAL A 15 -17.86 38.75 17.49
N LEU A 16 -17.95 38.91 18.80
CA LEU A 16 -17.08 38.19 19.75
C LEU A 16 -17.29 36.67 19.68
N VAL A 17 -18.55 36.21 19.61
CA VAL A 17 -18.87 34.78 19.47
C VAL A 17 -18.33 34.23 18.15
N ALA A 18 -18.51 34.96 17.05
CA ALA A 18 -17.97 34.57 15.74
C ALA A 18 -16.44 34.49 15.76
N LEU A 19 -15.76 35.43 16.41
CA LEU A 19 -14.30 35.44 16.55
C LEU A 19 -13.83 34.21 17.34
N VAL A 20 -14.48 33.89 18.46
CA VAL A 20 -14.16 32.70 19.24
C VAL A 20 -14.36 31.43 18.41
N LEU A 21 -15.47 31.32 17.68
CA LEU A 21 -15.74 30.18 16.78
C LEU A 21 -14.65 30.01 15.72
N VAL A 22 -14.20 31.09 15.08
CA VAL A 22 -13.13 31.06 14.09
C VAL A 22 -11.81 30.64 14.72
N MET A 23 -11.48 31.13 15.91
CA MET A 23 -10.26 30.74 16.64
C MET A 23 -10.27 29.25 17.00
N VAL A 24 -11.40 28.74 17.51
CA VAL A 24 -11.57 27.32 17.82
C VAL A 24 -11.45 26.47 16.55
N SER A 25 -12.08 26.90 15.45
CA SER A 25 -11.98 26.22 14.16
C SER A 25 -10.54 26.18 13.65
N SER A 26 -9.81 27.30 13.73
CA SER A 26 -8.40 27.37 13.31
C SER A 26 -7.53 26.36 14.07
N VAL A 27 -7.66 26.30 15.40
CA VAL A 27 -6.92 25.34 16.24
C VAL A 27 -7.33 23.91 15.89
N ALA A 28 -8.63 23.63 15.73
CA ALA A 28 -9.12 22.31 15.38
C ALA A 28 -8.58 21.81 14.03
N VAL A 29 -8.50 22.68 13.02
CA VAL A 29 -7.93 22.35 11.70
C VAL A 29 -6.45 22.02 11.82
N VAL A 30 -5.67 22.82 12.54
CA VAL A 30 -4.24 22.57 12.76
C VAL A 30 -4.01 21.25 13.49
N TYR A 31 -4.80 21.00 14.54
CA TYR A 31 -4.74 19.75 15.30
C TYR A 31 -5.07 18.53 14.43
N SER A 32 -6.14 18.62 13.62
CA SER A 32 -6.52 17.57 12.68
C SER A 32 -5.42 17.30 11.64
N SER A 33 -4.78 18.34 11.11
CA SER A 33 -3.65 18.18 10.18
C SER A 33 -2.46 17.50 10.84
N TYR A 34 -2.12 17.88 12.07
CA TYR A 34 -1.04 17.26 12.83
C TYR A 34 -1.30 15.77 13.06
N GLU A 35 -2.50 15.43 13.53
CA GLU A 35 -2.85 14.02 13.81
C GLU A 35 -2.91 13.20 12.51
N THR A 36 -3.41 13.80 11.42
CA THR A 36 -3.38 13.17 10.09
C THR A 36 -1.95 12.85 9.66
N ARG A 37 -1.01 13.80 9.78
CA ARG A 37 0.40 13.56 9.44
C ARG A 37 1.00 12.45 10.28
N ARG A 38 0.67 12.40 11.57
CA ARG A 38 1.15 11.36 12.50
C ARG A 38 0.62 9.97 12.12
N LEU A 39 -0.67 9.84 11.84
CA LEU A 39 -1.28 8.56 11.43
C LEU A 39 -0.79 8.09 10.05
N VAL A 40 -0.65 9.02 9.11
CA VAL A 40 -0.13 8.68 7.78
C VAL A 40 1.31 8.20 7.87
N ALA A 41 2.14 8.82 8.71
CA ALA A 41 3.53 8.39 8.89
C ALA A 41 3.63 6.97 9.48
N SER A 42 2.78 6.61 10.45
CA SER A 42 2.78 5.25 11.00
C SER A 42 2.31 4.22 9.98
N HIS A 43 1.25 4.53 9.22
CA HIS A 43 0.75 3.65 8.17
C HIS A 43 1.78 3.47 7.04
N GLN A 44 2.46 4.55 6.63
CA GLN A 44 3.51 4.51 5.60
C GLN A 44 4.68 3.61 6.01
N ARG A 45 5.06 3.61 7.29
CA ARG A 45 6.14 2.75 7.80
C ARG A 45 5.80 1.27 7.66
N LEU A 46 4.60 0.87 8.09
CA LEU A 46 4.17 -0.53 7.99
C LEU A 46 4.01 -0.96 6.53
N GLN A 47 3.53 -0.06 5.67
CA GLN A 47 3.45 -0.30 4.23
C GLN A 47 4.83 -0.50 3.60
N GLN A 48 5.84 0.27 4.02
CA GLN A 48 7.22 0.11 3.54
C GLN A 48 7.82 -1.24 3.94
N GLU A 49 7.58 -1.68 5.18
CA GLU A 49 8.00 -3.01 5.63
C GLU A 49 7.35 -4.13 4.81
N ASN A 50 6.05 -4.03 4.54
CA ASN A 50 5.35 -4.98 3.69
C ASN A 50 5.91 -5.00 2.26
N ASN A 51 6.13 -3.83 1.67
CA ASN A 51 6.70 -3.72 0.32
C ASN A 51 8.10 -4.33 0.25
N ALA A 52 8.95 -4.13 1.26
CA ALA A 52 10.28 -4.73 1.32
C ALA A 52 10.20 -6.26 1.32
N MET A 53 9.29 -6.82 2.12
CA MET A 53 9.08 -8.28 2.18
C MET A 53 8.51 -8.84 0.88
N GLN A 54 7.63 -8.10 0.18
CA GLN A 54 7.15 -8.51 -1.15
C GLN A 54 8.27 -8.55 -2.19
N VAL A 55 9.20 -7.59 -2.14
CA VAL A 55 10.37 -7.56 -3.03
C VAL A 55 11.25 -8.78 -2.77
N GLU A 56 11.58 -9.08 -1.52
CA GLU A 56 12.36 -10.25 -1.14
C GLU A 56 11.67 -11.55 -1.58
N TRP A 57 10.36 -11.66 -1.35
CA TRP A 57 9.59 -12.81 -1.79
C TRP A 57 9.61 -12.97 -3.32
N GLY A 58 9.52 -11.87 -4.07
CA GLY A 58 9.65 -11.88 -5.53
C GLY A 58 11.04 -12.35 -5.98
N GLN A 59 12.10 -11.93 -5.30
CA GLN A 59 13.46 -12.42 -5.57
C GLN A 59 13.58 -13.93 -5.33
N LEU A 60 13.08 -14.41 -4.19
CA LEU A 60 13.07 -15.85 -3.87
C LEU A 60 12.26 -16.67 -4.87
N LEU A 61 11.13 -16.14 -5.37
CA LEU A 61 10.34 -16.77 -6.42
C LEU A 61 11.11 -16.88 -7.74
N LEU A 62 11.85 -15.83 -8.12
CA LEU A 62 12.69 -15.85 -9.31
C LEU A 62 13.82 -16.87 -9.16
N GLU A 63 14.48 -16.91 -8.00
CA GLU A 63 15.45 -17.95 -7.66
C GLU A 63 14.83 -19.34 -7.76
N GLN A 64 13.67 -19.58 -7.15
CA GLN A 64 13.00 -20.88 -7.19
C GLN A 64 12.59 -21.29 -8.62
N SER A 65 12.08 -20.36 -9.43
CA SER A 65 11.70 -20.63 -10.82
C SER A 65 12.90 -21.06 -11.67
N THR A 66 14.09 -20.58 -11.32
CA THR A 66 15.35 -20.94 -11.98
C THR A 66 15.82 -22.36 -11.58
N TRP A 67 15.46 -22.84 -10.38
CA TRP A 67 15.90 -24.15 -9.85
C TRP A 67 14.84 -25.27 -9.95
N GLY A 68 13.56 -24.94 -10.20
CA GLY A 68 12.43 -25.80 -9.86
C GLY A 68 11.93 -26.80 -10.92
N SER A 69 11.82 -26.46 -12.21
CA SER A 69 11.07 -27.32 -13.16
C SER A 69 11.84 -27.81 -14.38
N TYR A 70 12.71 -27.01 -15.00
CA TYR A 70 13.35 -27.42 -16.25
C TYR A 70 14.68 -28.13 -16.03
N ASN A 71 15.66 -27.45 -15.42
CA ASN A 71 17.03 -27.96 -15.35
C ASN A 71 17.13 -29.26 -14.52
N ARG A 72 16.42 -29.34 -13.39
CA ARG A 72 16.46 -30.54 -12.52
C ARG A 72 15.73 -31.73 -13.14
N VAL A 73 14.62 -31.52 -13.82
CA VAL A 73 13.87 -32.58 -14.52
C VAL A 73 14.66 -33.05 -15.75
N GLU A 74 15.24 -32.12 -16.51
CA GLU A 74 16.09 -32.44 -17.66
C GLU A 74 17.37 -33.18 -17.26
N GLN A 75 18.04 -32.76 -16.19
CA GLN A 75 19.18 -33.49 -15.64
C GLN A 75 18.79 -34.89 -15.18
N LEU A 76 17.70 -35.04 -14.42
CA LEU A 76 17.22 -36.35 -13.97
C LEU A 76 16.80 -37.25 -15.15
N ALA A 77 16.15 -36.69 -16.18
CA ALA A 77 15.77 -37.39 -17.39
C ALA A 77 17.01 -37.87 -18.18
N GLY A 78 18.01 -37.00 -18.34
CA GLY A 78 19.26 -37.35 -19.01
C GLY A 78 20.14 -38.34 -18.24
N THR A 79 20.27 -38.18 -16.92
CA THR A 79 21.18 -39.03 -16.12
C THR A 79 20.53 -40.30 -15.57
N LYS A 80 19.33 -40.25 -15.00
CA LYS A 80 18.66 -41.44 -14.43
C LYS A 80 17.87 -42.23 -15.46
N LEU A 81 17.21 -41.56 -16.39
CA LEU A 81 16.37 -42.20 -17.41
C LEU A 81 17.09 -42.37 -18.76
N LYS A 82 18.32 -41.85 -18.91
CA LYS A 82 19.10 -41.85 -20.17
C LYS A 82 18.32 -41.30 -21.36
N MET A 83 17.38 -40.40 -21.12
CA MET A 83 16.57 -39.79 -22.17
C MET A 83 17.47 -38.88 -23.02
N ARG A 84 17.39 -39.04 -24.34
CA ARG A 84 17.97 -38.13 -25.32
C ARG A 84 16.85 -37.50 -26.15
N VAL A 85 17.09 -36.31 -26.68
CA VAL A 85 16.18 -35.71 -27.65
C VAL A 85 16.15 -36.63 -28.90
N PRO A 86 14.96 -37.12 -29.30
CA PRO A 86 14.83 -37.97 -30.48
C PRO A 86 15.11 -37.17 -31.76
N ALA A 87 15.72 -37.82 -32.74
CA ALA A 87 16.00 -37.20 -34.03
C ALA A 87 14.69 -37.04 -34.84
N PRO A 88 14.63 -36.15 -35.86
CA PRO A 88 13.40 -35.87 -36.60
C PRO A 88 12.74 -37.10 -37.24
N ASN A 89 13.50 -38.16 -37.50
CA ASN A 89 13.04 -39.44 -38.04
C ASN A 89 12.48 -40.41 -36.99
N GLU A 90 12.59 -40.09 -35.70
CA GLU A 90 12.08 -40.90 -34.58
C GLU A 90 10.75 -40.36 -34.02
N ILE A 91 10.23 -39.26 -34.59
CA ILE A 91 8.99 -38.61 -34.15
C ILE A 91 7.82 -39.17 -34.96
N VAL A 92 6.90 -39.86 -34.28
CA VAL A 92 5.66 -40.37 -34.87
C VAL A 92 4.49 -39.51 -34.39
N MET A 93 3.78 -38.89 -35.32
CA MET A 93 2.60 -38.07 -35.02
C MET A 93 1.38 -38.98 -34.98
N VAL A 94 0.71 -39.02 -33.83
CA VAL A 94 -0.52 -39.80 -33.65
C VAL A 94 -1.69 -38.86 -33.89
N GLU A 95 -2.50 -39.14 -34.91
CA GLU A 95 -3.76 -38.41 -35.14
C GLU A 95 -4.79 -38.80 -34.05
N PRO A 96 -5.63 -37.85 -33.59
CA PRO A 96 -6.49 -38.01 -32.42
C PRO A 96 -7.62 -39.03 -32.58
#